data_AF-A0A2N9L7T9-F1
#
_entry.id   AF-A0A2N9L7T9-F1
#
_cell.length_a   1.000
_cell.length_b   1.000
_cell.length_c   1.000
_cell.angle_alpha   90.00
_cell.angle_beta   90.00
_cell.angle_gamma   90.00
#
_symmetry.space_group_name_H-M   'P 1'
#
loop_
_entity.id
_entity.type
_entity.pdbx_description
1 polymer ?
#
loop_
_entity_poly.entity_id
_entity_poly.type
_entity_poly.pdbx_seq_one_letter_code
_entity_poly.pdbx_strand_id
1 'polypeptide(L)' 'MIIHDNHGKIVGQLEHLRDNNGNTVDTNTLYDSRERPVVQQITIRDTQGHVESRTILNGKLLP' A
#
# COMPACT_ATOMS: atom_id res chain seq x y z
N MET A 1 7.51 3.41 -4.22
CA MET A 1 8.28 2.53 -5.13
C MET A 1 7.30 1.72 -5.97
N ILE A 2 7.39 1.80 -7.29
CA ILE A 2 6.57 1.00 -8.22
C ILE A 2 7.37 -0.23 -8.64
N ILE A 3 6.72 -1.39 -8.62
CA ILE A 3 7.30 -2.69 -8.96
C ILE A 3 6.68 -3.15 -10.27
N HIS A 4 7.53 -3.53 -11.22
CA HIS A 4 7.13 -4.00 -12.54
C HIS A 4 7.48 -5.48 -12.74
N ASP A 5 6.74 -6.16 -13.61
CA ASP A 5 7.12 -7.47 -14.14
C ASP A 5 8.13 -7.36 -15.30
N ASN A 6 8.53 -8.51 -15.86
CA ASN A 6 9.47 -8.58 -16.98
C ASN A 6 8.94 -7.99 -18.30
N HIS A 7 7.65 -7.69 -18.39
CA HIS A 7 7.01 -7.05 -19.53
C HIS A 7 6.76 -5.55 -19.30
N GLY A 8 7.23 -5.01 -18.17
CA GLY A 8 7.07 -3.60 -17.80
C GLY A 8 5.70 -3.26 -17.24
N LYS A 9 4.86 -4.25 -16.89
CA LYS A 9 3.55 -4.00 -16.26
C LYS A 9 3.68 -3.78 -14.76
N ILE A 10 2.90 -2.87 -14.21
CA ILE A 10 2.83 -2.65 -12.76
C ILE A 10 2.20 -3.86 -12.08
N VAL A 11 2.92 -4.45 -11.12
CA VAL A 11 2.43 -5.57 -10.30
C VAL A 11 2.33 -5.21 -8.82
N GLY A 12 3.04 -4.17 -8.40
CA GLY A 12 3.06 -3.74 -7.01
C GLY A 12 3.40 -2.26 -6.85
N GLN A 13 2.93 -1.67 -5.76
CA GLN A 13 3.28 -0.32 -5.36
C GLN A 13 3.41 -0.27 -3.85
N LEU A 14 4.57 0.20 -3.39
CA LEU A 14 4.89 0.41 -1.98
C LEU A 14 5.00 1.89 -1.70
N GLU A 15 4.26 2.39 -0.73
CA GLU A 15 4.30 3.79 -0.33
C GLU A 15 4.51 3.93 1.17
N HIS A 16 5.16 5.02 1.54
CA HIS A 16 5.46 5.39 2.92
C HIS A 16 5.15 6.86 3.09
N LEU A 17 4.27 7.18 4.03
CA LEU A 17 3.87 8.55 4.33
C LEU A 17 3.72 8.77 5.84
N ARG A 18 3.67 10.03 6.23
CA ARG A 18 3.36 10.46 7.59
C ARG A 18 2.00 11.14 7.59
N ASP A 19 1.11 10.75 8.50
CA ASP A 19 -0.18 11.43 8.65
C ASP A 19 -0.04 12.71 9.52
N ASN A 20 -1.12 13.49 9.63
CA ASN A 20 -1.13 14.72 10.43
C ASN A 20 -0.96 14.49 11.93
N ASN A 21 -1.19 13.26 12.41
CA ASN A 21 -0.99 12.89 13.81
C ASN A 21 0.47 12.47 14.07
N GLY A 22 1.31 12.46 13.04
CA GLY A 22 2.68 11.97 13.13
C GLY A 22 2.77 10.46 13.18
N ASN A 23 1.77 9.71 12.72
CA ASN A 23 1.86 8.27 12.53
C ASN A 23 2.55 7.97 11.20
N THR A 24 3.28 6.85 11.14
CA THR A 24 3.77 6.30 9.87
C THR A 24 2.69 5.44 9.25
N VAL A 25 2.46 5.62 7.96
CA VAL A 25 1.53 4.81 7.16
C VAL A 25 2.31 4.19 6.00
N ASP A 26 2.30 2.87 5.95
CA ASP A 26 2.88 2.07 4.87
C ASP A 26 1.76 1.39 4.07
N THR A 27 1.79 1.50 2.75
CA THR A 27 0.84 0.82 1.87
C THR A 27 1.58 -0.16 0.97
N ASN A 28 0.99 -1.33 0.76
CA ASN A 28 1.39 -2.30 -0.25
C ASN A 28 0.19 -2.64 -1.12
N THR A 29 0.19 -2.13 -2.34
CA THR A 29 -0.87 -2.35 -3.32
C THR A 29 -0.40 -3.36 -4.35
N LEU A 30 -1.18 -4.43 -4.57
CA LEU A 30 -0.97 -5.39 -5.65
C LEU A 30 -1.94 -5.12 -6.80
N TYR A 31 -1.46 -5.33 -8.02
CA TYR A 31 -2.20 -5.08 -9.24
C TYR A 31 -2.41 -6.37 -10.05
N ASP A 32 -3.53 -6.46 -10.77
CA ASP A 32 -3.76 -7.55 -11.72
C ASP A 32 -3.01 -7.35 -13.05
N SER A 33 -3.15 -8.30 -13.97
CA SER A 33 -2.52 -8.26 -15.29
C SER A 33 -2.98 -7.11 -16.21
N ARG A 34 -4.01 -6.36 -15.79
CA ARG A 34 -4.54 -5.15 -16.43
C ARG A 34 -4.21 -3.89 -15.61
N GLU A 35 -3.28 -3.98 -14.67
CA GLU A 35 -2.83 -2.89 -13.80
C GLU A 35 -3.95 -2.28 -12.95
N ARG A 36 -4.95 -3.09 -12.59
CA ARG A 36 -6.03 -2.68 -11.68
C ARG A 36 -5.70 -3.13 -10.26
N PRO A 37 -5.87 -2.28 -9.23
CA PRO A 37 -5.57 -2.67 -7.86
C PRO A 37 -6.53 -3.76 -7.40
N VAL A 38 -6.00 -4.87 -6.89
CA VAL A 38 -6.78 -6.02 -6.42
C VAL A 38 -6.74 -6.19 -4.90
N VAL A 39 -5.66 -5.75 -4.27
CA VAL A 39 -5.56 -5.71 -2.81
C VAL A 39 -4.62 -4.60 -2.40
N GLN A 40 -4.95 -3.93 -1.29
CA GLN A 40 -4.03 -3.04 -0.60
C GLN A 40 -3.95 -3.43 0.87
N GLN A 41 -2.74 -3.74 1.32
CA GLN A 41 -2.45 -3.83 2.75
C GLN A 41 -1.96 -2.47 3.24
N ILE A 42 -2.58 -1.96 4.29
CA ILE A 42 -2.25 -0.70 4.94
C ILE A 42 -1.76 -1.02 6.33
N THR A 43 -0.58 -0.53 6.71
CA THR A 43 -0.05 -0.63 8.07
C THR A 43 0.15 0.77 8.62
N ILE A 44 -0.39 1.02 9.80
CA ILE A 44 -0.27 2.29 10.50
C ILE A 44 0.49 2.03 11.80
N ARG A 45 1.60 2.74 11.98
CA ARG A 45 2.37 2.75 13.22
C ARG A 45 2.24 4.11 13.88
N ASP A 46 1.71 4.14 15.10
CA ASP A 46 1.58 5.37 15.85
C ASP A 46 2.91 5.85 16.46
N THR A 47 2.88 7.02 17.09
CA THR A 47 4.07 7.61 17.74
C THR A 47 4.55 6.87 18.99
N GLN A 48 3.70 6.00 19.55
CA GLN A 48 3.93 5.20 20.75
C GLN A 48 4.48 3.80 20.37
N GLY A 49 4.44 3.46 19.08
CA GLY A 49 4.94 2.22 18.52
C GLY A 49 3.89 1.13 18.36
N HIS A 50 2.60 1.40 18.61
CA HIS A 50 1.53 0.47 18.29
C HIS A 50 1.34 0.38 16.78
N VAL A 51 1.00 -0.81 16.31
CA VAL A 51 0.86 -1.12 14.89
C VAL A 51 -0.51 -1.71 14.63
N GLU A 52 -1.25 -1.13 13.70
CA GLU A 52 -2.48 -1.68 13.14
C GLU A 52 -2.29 -2.00 11.66
N SER A 53 -2.93 -3.08 11.20
CA SER A 53 -2.97 -3.41 9.77
C SER A 53 -4.40 -3.61 9.29
N ARG A 54 -4.67 -3.14 8.08
CA ARG A 54 -5.97 -3.28 7.40
C ARG A 54 -5.75 -3.79 5.98
N THR A 55 -6.62 -4.68 5.54
CA THR A 55 -6.60 -5.21 4.17
C THR A 55 -7.83 -4.72 3.43
N ILE A 56 -7.60 -4.05 2.31
CA ILE A 56 -8.63 -3.63 1.36
C ILE A 56 -8.62 -4.65 0.22
N LEU A 57 -9.74 -5.33 0.01
CA LEU A 57 -9.91 -6.29 -1.08
C LEU A 57 -10.59 -5.63 -2.28
N ASN A 58 -10.26 -6.08 -3.50
CA ASN A 58 -10.81 -5.59 -4.78
C ASN A 58 -10.61 -4.09 -5.00
N GLY A 59 -9.53 -3.52 -4.49
CA GLY A 59 -9.21 -2.12 -4.70
C GLY A 59 -8.08 -1.62 -3.81
N LYS A 60 -7.96 -0.30 -3.76
CA LYS A 60 -7.06 0.42 -2.86
C LYS A 60 -7.76 1.63 -2.27
N LEU A 61 -7.37 2.05 -1.08
CA LEU A 61 -7.95 3.19 -0.36
C LEU A 61 -6.98 4.37 -0.32
N LEU A 62 -5.71 4.10 -0.04
CA LEU A 62 -4.68 5.11 0.06
C LEU A 62 -3.79 5.09 -1.19
N PRO A 63 -3.08 6.19 -1.47
CA PRO A 63 -2.00 6.21 -2.44
C PRO A 63 -1.04 5.06 -2.20
#